data_AF-A0A9E6S561-F1
#
_entry.id   AF-A0A9E6S561-F1
#
_cell.length_a   1.000
_cell.length_b   1.000
_cell.length_c   1.000
_cell.angle_alpha   90.00
_cell.angle_beta   90.00
_cell.angle_gamma   90.00
#
_symmetry.space_group_name_H-M   'P 1'
#
loop_
_entity.id
_entity.type
_entity.pdbx_description
1 polymer ?
#
loop_
_entity_poly.entity_id
_entity_poly.type
_entity_poly.pdbx_seq_one_letter_code
_entity_poly.pdbx_strand_id
1 'polypeptide(L)'
;GIRWYLGTLHGDALNVGDKVISVESGQRATVAGIVVSGQKVQRAYDAQAVAVHIAEDVDISRGSVLASAIHTAPCSDGFYADILWLEKKYEDRDSFSGTIKLHHHEEQVQVTIEGIKSPLKTAFVYLSHPIAMDHYDACPHTGLFILMDAYNERVVGVGTITSIVNYEYPSAEAI
;
A
#
# COMPACT_ATOMS: atom_id res chain seq x y z
N GLY A 1 13.77 23.76 -8.20
CA GLY A 1 12.82 24.18 -7.14
C GLY A 1 12.70 23.06 -6.12
N ILE A 2 12.31 23.37 -4.89
CA ILE A 2 12.13 22.36 -3.83
C ILE A 2 10.83 21.58 -4.09
N ARG A 3 10.89 20.24 -4.12
CA ARG A 3 9.72 19.36 -4.25
C ARG A 3 9.15 19.02 -2.87
N TRP A 4 7.82 19.08 -2.76
CA TRP A 4 7.05 18.70 -1.58
C TRP A 4 6.07 17.61 -1.97
N TYR A 5 6.02 16.54 -1.18
CA TYR A 5 5.13 15.41 -1.37
C TYR A 5 4.01 15.48 -0.34
N LEU A 6 2.77 15.44 -0.82
CA LEU A 6 1.57 15.53 0.02
C LEU A 6 1.06 14.13 0.34
N GLY A 7 0.67 13.92 1.60
CA GLY A 7 0.12 12.65 2.05
C GLY A 7 -0.45 12.74 3.45
N THR A 8 -0.88 11.60 3.97
CA THR A 8 -1.31 11.46 5.36
C THR A 8 -0.28 10.62 6.10
N LEU A 9 0.17 11.09 7.25
CA LEU A 9 1.06 10.32 8.11
C LEU A 9 0.24 9.23 8.82
N HIS A 10 0.73 8.00 8.79
CA HIS A 10 0.17 6.87 9.53
C HIS A 10 1.25 6.24 10.42
N GLY A 11 0.91 5.96 11.68
CA GLY A 11 1.80 5.33 12.65
C GLY A 11 2.55 6.35 13.53
N ASP A 12 3.84 6.11 13.76
CA ASP A 12 4.65 6.93 14.66
C ASP A 12 4.91 8.35 14.15
N ALA A 13 5.30 9.23 15.06
CA ALA A 13 5.59 10.63 14.75
C ALA A 13 6.81 10.78 13.81
N LEU A 14 6.64 11.56 12.75
CA LEU A 14 7.69 11.89 11.77
C LEU A 14 8.43 13.16 12.16
N ASN A 15 9.76 13.14 12.14
CA ASN A 15 10.62 14.27 12.49
C ASN A 15 11.46 14.71 11.29
N VAL A 16 11.79 16.00 11.25
CA VAL A 16 12.87 16.48 10.36
C VAL A 16 14.18 15.81 10.77
N GLY A 17 14.88 15.25 9.79
CA GLY A 17 16.09 14.44 9.98
C GLY A 17 15.85 12.94 9.98
N ASP A 18 14.59 12.48 10.05
CA ASP A 18 14.29 11.05 10.01
C ASP A 18 14.72 10.42 8.68
N LYS A 19 15.25 9.20 8.78
CA LYS A 19 15.59 8.38 7.63
C LYS A 19 14.38 7.60 7.17
N VAL A 20 14.02 7.78 5.92
CA VAL A 20 12.89 7.11 5.27
C VAL A 20 13.35 6.30 4.08
N ILE A 21 12.48 5.41 3.62
CA ILE A 21 12.65 4.66 2.38
C ILE A 21 11.40 4.86 1.53
N SER A 22 11.58 5.04 0.22
CA SER A 22 10.51 4.84 -0.75
C SER A 22 10.35 3.34 -0.93
N VAL A 23 9.25 2.78 -0.43
CA VAL A 23 9.09 1.33 -0.26
C VAL A 23 9.08 0.61 -1.61
N GLU A 24 8.49 1.18 -2.65
CA GLU A 24 8.43 0.51 -3.94
C GLU A 24 9.79 0.56 -4.68
N SER A 25 10.56 1.64 -4.53
CA SER A 25 11.86 1.79 -5.21
C SER A 25 13.06 1.31 -4.38
N GLY A 26 12.88 1.09 -3.08
CA GLY A 26 13.95 0.76 -2.13
C GLY A 26 14.94 1.90 -1.85
N GLN A 27 14.73 3.09 -2.43
CA GLN A 27 15.65 4.22 -2.27
C GLN A 27 15.49 4.87 -0.89
N ARG A 28 16.63 5.04 -0.20
CA ARG A 28 16.69 5.68 1.11
C ARG A 28 16.82 7.18 0.98
N ALA A 29 16.19 7.90 1.90
CA ALA A 29 16.21 9.35 1.92
C ALA A 29 16.08 9.90 3.35
N THR A 30 16.10 11.22 3.45
CA THR A 30 16.07 11.99 4.70
C THR A 30 14.99 13.05 4.61
N VAL A 31 14.14 13.13 5.64
CA VAL A 31 13.15 14.20 5.76
C VAL A 31 13.86 15.52 6.03
N ALA A 32 13.85 16.43 5.06
CA ALA A 32 14.45 17.75 5.15
C ALA A 32 13.48 18.84 5.62
N GLY A 33 12.17 18.59 5.55
CA GLY A 33 11.17 19.54 6.00
C GLY A 33 9.79 18.92 6.10
N ILE A 34 8.99 19.42 7.04
CA ILE A 34 7.61 19.01 7.25
C ILE A 34 6.73 20.26 7.33
N VAL A 35 5.59 20.22 6.66
CA VAL A 35 4.54 21.24 6.76
C VAL A 35 3.24 20.58 7.16
N VAL A 36 2.57 21.15 8.17
CA VAL A 36 1.22 20.76 8.62
C VAL A 36 0.35 22.00 8.63
N SER A 37 -0.81 21.94 7.98
CA SER A 37 -1.75 23.08 7.89
C SER A 37 -1.10 24.40 7.43
N GLY A 38 -0.14 24.30 6.49
CA GLY A 38 0.58 25.45 5.93
C GLY A 38 1.71 26.00 6.81
N GLN A 39 1.98 25.41 7.98
CA GLN A 39 3.06 25.83 8.88
C GLN A 39 4.21 24.81 8.86
N LYS A 40 5.45 25.31 8.82
CA LYS A 40 6.63 24.45 8.96
C LYS A 40 6.74 23.96 10.39
N VAL A 41 6.92 22.65 10.56
CA VAL A 41 7.05 22.00 11.88
C VAL A 41 8.29 21.11 11.91
N GLN A 42 8.80 20.82 13.12
CA GLN A 42 9.90 19.87 13.30
C GLN A 42 9.41 18.42 13.46
N ARG A 43 8.13 18.25 13.84
CA ARG A 43 7.50 16.96 14.08
C ARG A 43 6.04 16.99 13.61
N ALA A 44 5.59 15.92 12.97
CA ALA A 44 4.19 15.62 12.66
C ALA A 44 3.76 14.33 13.38
N TYR A 45 2.45 14.17 13.55
CA TYR A 45 1.82 13.07 14.28
C TYR A 45 0.86 12.28 13.39
N ASP A 46 0.48 11.10 13.85
CA ASP A 46 -0.47 10.21 13.19
C ASP A 46 -1.75 10.93 12.73
N ALA A 47 -2.29 10.45 11.61
CA ALA A 47 -3.49 10.93 10.93
C ALA A 47 -3.44 12.40 10.44
N GLN A 48 -2.29 13.08 10.53
CA GLN A 48 -2.15 14.43 9.99
C GLN A 48 -1.91 14.41 8.48
N ALA A 49 -2.61 15.31 7.77
CA ALA A 49 -2.23 15.67 6.41
C ALA A 49 -0.94 16.50 6.45
N VAL A 50 0.10 15.99 5.78
CA VAL A 50 1.45 16.55 5.79
C VAL A 50 1.91 16.86 4.37
N ALA A 51 2.79 17.86 4.25
CA ALA A 51 3.69 17.98 3.11
C ALA A 51 5.11 17.68 3.61
N VAL A 52 5.80 16.75 2.97
CA VAL A 52 7.18 16.39 3.30
C VAL A 52 8.13 16.80 2.18
N HIS A 53 9.25 17.37 2.56
CA HIS A 53 10.38 17.61 1.67
C HIS A 53 11.47 16.58 1.98
N ILE A 54 11.98 15.94 0.93
CA ILE A 54 13.03 14.93 1.01
C ILE A 54 14.34 15.53 0.46
N ALA A 55 15.46 15.28 1.15
CA ALA A 55 16.76 15.89 0.82
C ALA A 55 17.36 15.33 -0.48
N GLU A 56 17.23 14.02 -0.68
CA GLU A 56 17.76 13.25 -1.80
C GLU A 56 16.79 13.28 -2.99
N ASP A 57 17.33 13.19 -4.22
CA ASP A 57 16.52 13.03 -5.43
C ASP A 57 16.15 11.55 -5.58
N VAL A 58 15.00 11.20 -5.00
CA VAL A 58 14.44 9.85 -5.03
C VAL A 58 13.21 9.82 -5.91
N ASP A 59 13.00 8.68 -6.57
CA ASP A 59 11.80 8.44 -7.37
C ASP A 59 10.61 8.20 -6.44
N ILE A 60 9.78 9.24 -6.33
CA ILE A 60 8.53 9.24 -5.57
C ILE A 60 7.45 9.76 -6.49
N SER A 61 6.43 8.94 -6.68
CA SER A 61 5.27 9.25 -7.50
C SER A 61 3.99 9.17 -6.70
N ARG A 62 2.85 9.45 -7.32
CA ARG A 62 1.55 9.31 -6.66
C ARG A 62 1.29 7.83 -6.40
N GLY A 63 1.08 7.49 -5.14
CA GLY A 63 0.87 6.12 -4.70
C GLY A 63 2.09 5.48 -4.05
N SER A 64 3.28 6.09 -4.19
CA SER A 64 4.46 5.66 -3.44
C SER A 64 4.25 5.80 -1.93
N VAL A 65 4.68 4.79 -1.19
CA VAL A 65 4.66 4.81 0.28
C VAL A 65 6.06 5.13 0.79
N LEU A 66 6.14 6.17 1.64
CA LEU A 66 7.33 6.45 2.42
C LEU A 66 7.20 5.79 3.78
N ALA A 67 8.14 4.91 4.12
CA ALA A 67 8.20 4.25 5.43
C ALA A 67 9.49 4.61 6.18
N SER A 68 9.54 4.29 7.47
CA SER A 68 10.78 4.36 8.24
C SER A 68 11.86 3.48 7.61
N ALA A 69 13.09 3.99 7.50
CA ALA A 69 14.21 3.21 6.98
C ALA A 69 14.74 2.14 7.97
N ILE A 70 14.21 2.13 9.20
CA ILE A 70 14.49 1.15 10.26
C ILE A 70 13.41 0.06 10.28
N HIS A 71 12.14 0.47 10.17
CA HIS A 71 10.97 -0.40 10.12
C HIS A 71 10.27 -0.19 8.78
N THR A 72 10.78 -0.87 7.74
CA THR A 72 10.26 -0.73 6.39
C THR A 72 8.93 -1.44 6.26
N ALA A 73 7.94 -0.80 5.62
CA ALA A 73 6.72 -1.50 5.24
C ALA A 73 7.08 -2.65 4.28
N PRO A 74 6.42 -3.82 4.39
CA PRO A 74 6.56 -4.88 3.41
C PRO A 74 6.19 -4.37 2.01
N CYS A 75 6.90 -4.90 1.02
CA CYS A 75 6.60 -4.69 -0.40
C CYS A 75 6.38 -6.08 -1.01
N SER A 76 5.40 -6.26 -1.88
CA SER A 76 5.20 -7.53 -2.59
C SER A 76 4.29 -7.37 -3.80
N ASP A 77 4.40 -8.28 -4.76
CA ASP A 77 3.48 -8.45 -5.88
C ASP A 77 2.44 -9.56 -5.62
N GLY A 78 2.46 -10.17 -4.43
CA GLY A 78 1.50 -11.21 -4.05
C GLY A 78 1.25 -11.30 -2.55
N PHE A 79 -0.01 -11.51 -2.17
CA PHE A 79 -0.41 -11.63 -0.78
C PHE A 79 -1.65 -12.51 -0.58
N TYR A 80 -1.78 -13.07 0.62
CA TYR A 80 -3.00 -13.70 1.09
C TYR A 80 -3.90 -12.67 1.76
N ALA A 81 -5.21 -12.81 1.51
CA ALA A 81 -6.23 -11.95 2.08
C ALA A 81 -7.49 -12.74 2.42
N ASP A 82 -8.21 -12.24 3.40
CA ASP A 82 -9.60 -12.62 3.62
C ASP A 82 -10.50 -11.62 2.89
N ILE A 83 -11.43 -12.14 2.08
CA ILE A 83 -12.29 -11.34 1.20
C ILE A 83 -13.76 -11.65 1.50
N LEU A 84 -14.49 -10.61 1.87
CA LEU A 84 -15.95 -10.62 1.96
C LEU A 84 -16.55 -10.26 0.59
N TRP A 85 -17.09 -11.25 -0.09
CA TRP A 85 -17.83 -11.10 -1.35
C TRP A 85 -19.23 -10.54 -1.10
N LEU A 86 -19.59 -9.48 -1.83
CA LEU A 86 -20.86 -8.76 -1.67
C LEU A 86 -21.97 -9.32 -2.57
N GLU A 87 -21.62 -10.14 -3.56
CA GLU A 87 -22.56 -10.77 -4.49
C GLU A 87 -22.40 -12.29 -4.50
N LYS A 88 -23.52 -13.02 -4.38
CA LYS A 88 -23.56 -14.49 -4.34
C LYS A 88 -22.85 -15.19 -5.50
N LYS A 89 -22.81 -14.55 -6.68
CA LYS A 89 -22.19 -15.13 -7.88
C LYS A 89 -20.68 -15.34 -7.77
N TYR A 90 -20.03 -14.78 -6.75
CA TYR A 90 -18.60 -14.97 -6.46
C TYR A 90 -18.35 -15.97 -5.32
N GLU A 91 -19.36 -16.33 -4.52
CA GLU A 91 -19.22 -17.31 -3.41
C GLU A 91 -18.79 -18.71 -3.92
N ASP A 92 -19.26 -19.06 -5.13
CA ASP A 92 -19.01 -20.33 -5.81
C ASP A 92 -17.84 -20.29 -6.80
N ARG A 93 -17.05 -19.22 -6.81
CA ARG A 93 -15.90 -19.11 -7.72
C ARG A 93 -14.59 -19.49 -7.05
N ASP A 94 -13.71 -20.04 -7.88
CA ASP A 94 -12.33 -20.38 -7.54
C ASP A 94 -11.35 -19.31 -8.02
N SER A 95 -11.82 -18.34 -8.83
CA SER A 95 -11.02 -17.22 -9.29
C SER A 95 -11.85 -15.97 -9.60
N PHE A 96 -11.17 -14.83 -9.57
CA PHE A 96 -11.71 -13.53 -9.93
C PHE A 96 -10.65 -12.71 -10.67
N SER A 97 -11.08 -11.94 -11.67
CA SER A 97 -10.27 -10.93 -12.34
C SER A 97 -11.02 -9.60 -12.29
N GLY A 98 -10.32 -8.52 -11.98
CA GLY A 98 -10.91 -7.19 -11.89
C GLY A 98 -9.91 -6.18 -11.36
N THR A 99 -10.43 -5.08 -10.83
CA THR A 99 -9.60 -4.00 -10.29
C THR A 99 -9.49 -4.14 -8.78
N ILE A 100 -8.28 -4.04 -8.24
CA ILE A 100 -8.07 -3.80 -6.81
C ILE A 100 -7.92 -2.29 -6.57
N LYS A 101 -8.48 -1.79 -5.47
CA LYS A 101 -8.18 -0.45 -4.95
C LYS A 101 -7.75 -0.53 -3.50
N LEU A 102 -6.52 -0.12 -3.26
CA LEU A 102 -5.97 0.27 -1.97
C LEU A 102 -6.08 1.80 -1.85
N HIS A 103 -5.77 2.34 -0.67
CA HIS A 103 -5.78 3.80 -0.48
C HIS A 103 -4.76 4.53 -1.37
N HIS A 104 -3.61 3.91 -1.63
CA HIS A 104 -2.50 4.48 -2.40
C HIS A 104 -2.34 3.89 -3.80
N HIS A 105 -3.01 2.79 -4.13
CA HIS A 105 -2.76 2.05 -5.37
C HIS A 105 -4.03 1.49 -6.01
N GLU A 106 -4.05 1.45 -7.34
CA GLU A 106 -5.14 0.88 -8.15
C GLU A 106 -4.55 0.17 -9.36
N GLU A 107 -4.89 -1.10 -9.55
CA GLU A 107 -4.49 -1.87 -10.72
C GLU A 107 -5.43 -3.05 -11.04
N GLN A 108 -5.21 -3.68 -12.19
CA GLN A 108 -5.85 -4.95 -12.52
C GLN A 108 -5.17 -6.11 -11.81
N VAL A 109 -5.96 -7.03 -11.27
CA VAL A 109 -5.48 -8.18 -10.50
C VAL A 109 -6.10 -9.49 -10.94
N GLN A 110 -5.39 -10.56 -10.61
CA GLN A 110 -5.90 -11.92 -10.62
C GLN A 110 -5.99 -12.41 -9.17
N VAL A 111 -7.10 -13.03 -8.82
CA VAL A 111 -7.37 -13.53 -7.48
C VAL A 111 -7.69 -15.02 -7.58
N THR A 112 -6.94 -15.84 -6.87
CA THR A 112 -7.24 -17.25 -6.66
C THR A 112 -7.98 -17.40 -5.34
N ILE A 113 -9.20 -17.90 -5.40
CA ILE A 113 -10.10 -17.98 -4.25
C ILE A 113 -10.01 -19.39 -3.68
N GLU A 114 -9.75 -19.51 -2.38
CA GLU A 114 -9.57 -20.77 -1.69
C GLU A 114 -10.77 -21.09 -0.78
N GLY A 115 -10.92 -22.38 -0.45
CA GLY A 115 -11.88 -22.85 0.55
C GLY A 115 -13.29 -23.15 0.04
N ILE A 116 -14.21 -23.33 0.98
CA ILE A 116 -15.60 -23.75 0.73
C ILE A 116 -16.51 -22.57 0.38
N LYS A 117 -17.69 -22.86 -0.17
CA LYS A 117 -18.74 -21.85 -0.45
C LYS A 117 -19.09 -21.05 0.81
N SER A 118 -18.77 -19.75 0.78
CA SER A 118 -18.99 -18.80 1.86
C SER A 118 -18.89 -17.38 1.29
N PRO A 119 -19.59 -16.37 1.86
CA PRO A 119 -19.36 -14.98 1.52
C PRO A 119 -17.99 -14.47 1.97
N LEU A 120 -17.40 -15.04 3.03
CA LEU A 120 -16.03 -14.74 3.47
C LEU A 120 -15.11 -15.90 3.08
N LYS A 121 -14.12 -15.63 2.23
CA LYS A 121 -13.16 -16.63 1.74
C LYS A 121 -11.74 -16.08 1.78
N THR A 122 -10.78 -16.95 2.08
CA THR A 122 -9.37 -16.63 1.89
C THR A 122 -9.02 -16.72 0.42
N ALA A 123 -8.12 -15.86 -0.03
CA ALA A 123 -7.68 -15.81 -1.41
C ALA A 123 -6.22 -15.37 -1.50
N PHE A 124 -5.56 -15.79 -2.57
CA PHE A 124 -4.29 -15.22 -2.98
C PHE A 124 -4.51 -14.18 -4.08
N VAL A 125 -3.95 -12.99 -3.91
CA VAL A 125 -4.04 -11.88 -4.86
C VAL A 125 -2.70 -11.72 -5.55
N TYR A 126 -2.71 -11.68 -6.89
CA TYR A 126 -1.58 -11.39 -7.74
C TYR A 126 -1.66 -9.96 -8.27
N LEU A 127 -0.59 -9.20 -8.10
CA LEU A 127 -0.39 -7.85 -8.59
C LEU A 127 0.56 -7.86 -9.80
N SER A 128 0.53 -6.81 -10.62
CA SER A 128 1.44 -6.71 -11.77
C SER A 128 2.82 -6.18 -11.39
N HIS A 129 2.89 -5.42 -10.30
CA HIS A 129 4.12 -4.85 -9.76
C HIS A 129 4.10 -4.90 -8.22
N PRO A 130 5.26 -4.92 -7.58
CA PRO A 130 5.35 -4.86 -6.13
C PRO A 130 4.83 -3.53 -5.60
N ILE A 131 4.01 -3.58 -4.56
CA ILE A 131 3.51 -2.39 -3.87
C ILE A 131 3.74 -2.51 -2.36
N ALA A 132 3.84 -1.37 -1.69
CA ALA A 132 3.84 -1.34 -0.24
C ALA A 132 2.49 -1.82 0.31
N MET A 133 2.53 -2.68 1.32
CA MET A 133 1.35 -3.23 1.96
C MET A 133 1.66 -3.68 3.39
N ASP A 134 0.65 -3.71 4.24
CA ASP A 134 0.77 -4.16 5.63
C ASP A 134 -0.27 -5.22 5.95
N HIS A 135 -0.01 -6.03 6.98
CA HIS A 135 -1.07 -6.80 7.61
C HIS A 135 -2.14 -5.83 8.11
N TYR A 136 -3.42 -6.17 7.94
CA TYR A 136 -4.52 -5.29 8.33
C TYR A 136 -4.44 -4.83 9.79
N ASP A 137 -4.14 -5.76 10.71
CA ASP A 137 -3.99 -5.45 12.13
C ASP A 137 -2.80 -4.53 12.46
N ALA A 138 -1.79 -4.46 11.60
CA ALA A 138 -0.63 -3.60 11.77
C ALA A 138 -0.90 -2.18 11.23
N CYS A 139 -1.45 -2.08 10.02
CA CYS A 139 -1.86 -0.81 9.43
C CYS A 139 -3.10 -0.99 8.54
N PRO A 140 -4.30 -0.63 9.03
CA PRO A 140 -5.53 -0.73 8.24
C PRO A 140 -5.52 0.09 6.95
N HIS A 141 -4.72 1.16 6.89
CA HIS A 141 -4.68 2.05 5.71
C HIS A 141 -4.05 1.38 4.48
N THR A 142 -3.03 0.56 4.69
CA THR A 142 -2.29 -0.17 3.66
C THR A 142 -2.62 -1.67 3.65
N GLY A 143 -3.44 -2.14 4.59
CA GLY A 143 -3.92 -3.52 4.68
C GLY A 143 -5.39 -3.73 4.28
N LEU A 144 -6.14 -2.68 3.93
CA LEU A 144 -7.52 -2.74 3.47
C LEU A 144 -7.61 -2.46 1.96
N PHE A 145 -8.43 -3.23 1.26
CA PHE A 145 -8.71 -3.00 -0.15
C PHE A 145 -10.16 -3.33 -0.52
N ILE A 146 -10.56 -2.87 -1.70
CA ILE A 146 -11.80 -3.28 -2.36
C ILE A 146 -11.49 -3.94 -3.71
N LEU A 147 -12.35 -4.86 -4.11
CA LEU A 147 -12.35 -5.43 -5.45
C LEU A 147 -13.52 -4.89 -6.25
N MET A 148 -13.27 -4.54 -7.50
CA MET A 148 -14.26 -4.03 -8.43
C MET A 148 -14.35 -4.92 -9.67
N ASP A 149 -15.58 -5.17 -10.13
CA ASP A 149 -15.82 -5.93 -11.35
C ASP A 149 -15.31 -5.19 -12.59
N ALA A 150 -14.60 -5.92 -13.45
CA ALA A 150 -13.94 -5.37 -14.64
C ALA A 150 -14.90 -4.74 -15.67
N TYR A 151 -16.18 -5.12 -15.68
CA TYR A 151 -17.12 -4.69 -16.71
C TYR A 151 -18.02 -3.52 -16.28
N ASN A 152 -18.38 -3.47 -14.99
CA ASN A 152 -19.35 -2.50 -14.51
C ASN A 152 -18.84 -1.59 -13.38
N GLU A 153 -17.57 -1.76 -12.98
CA GLU A 153 -16.90 -0.96 -11.95
C GLU A 153 -17.63 -0.94 -10.60
N ARG A 154 -18.48 -1.93 -10.31
CA ARG A 154 -19.12 -2.06 -9.00
C ARG A 154 -18.19 -2.73 -8.03
N VAL A 155 -18.24 -2.31 -6.77
CA VAL A 155 -17.57 -3.00 -5.68
C VAL A 155 -18.23 -4.36 -5.47
N VAL A 156 -17.44 -5.42 -5.56
CA VAL A 156 -17.89 -6.81 -5.45
C VAL A 156 -17.28 -7.54 -4.25
N GLY A 157 -16.22 -6.99 -3.67
CA GLY A 157 -15.61 -7.53 -2.47
C GLY A 157 -14.88 -6.47 -1.66
N VAL A 158 -14.78 -6.71 -0.37
CA VAL A 158 -13.92 -5.97 0.55
C VAL A 158 -12.94 -6.98 1.15
N GLY A 159 -11.65 -6.66 1.14
CA GLY A 159 -10.63 -7.58 1.60
C GLY A 159 -9.63 -6.95 2.55
N THR A 160 -9.05 -7.79 3.40
CA THR A 160 -8.01 -7.43 4.36
C THR A 160 -6.79 -8.33 4.14
N ILE A 161 -5.60 -7.74 4.11
CA ILE A 161 -4.34 -8.46 3.92
C ILE A 161 -4.00 -9.23 5.21
N THR A 162 -3.83 -10.54 5.09
CA THR A 162 -3.58 -11.46 6.23
C THR A 162 -2.19 -12.07 6.22
N SER A 163 -1.52 -12.14 5.06
CA SER A 163 -0.11 -12.53 4.98
C SER A 163 0.51 -11.99 3.70
N ILE A 164 1.78 -11.59 3.78
CA ILE A 164 2.50 -10.97 2.67
C ILE A 164 3.63 -11.92 2.24
N VAL A 165 3.77 -12.16 0.94
CA VAL A 165 4.88 -12.96 0.42
C VAL A 165 6.14 -12.10 0.37
N ASN A 166 7.26 -12.63 0.86
CA ASN A 166 8.53 -11.88 0.86
C ASN A 166 8.93 -11.50 -0.57
N TYR A 167 9.16 -10.22 -0.80
CA TYR A 167 9.74 -9.68 -2.02
C TYR A 167 11.18 -9.25 -1.74
N GLU A 168 12.11 -9.72 -2.58
CA GLU A 168 13.49 -9.23 -2.57
C GLU A 168 13.60 -8.10 -3.59
N TYR A 169 14.06 -6.93 -3.16
CA TYR A 169 14.38 -5.85 -4.10
C TYR A 169 15.41 -6.37 -5.10
N PRO A 170 15.20 -6.20 -6.42
CA PRO A 170 16.25 -6.45 -7.39
C PRO A 170 17.45 -5.59 -7.01
N SER A 171 18.62 -6.22 -6.86
CA SER A 171 19.84 -5.52 -6.49
C SER A 171 20.11 -4.39 -7.50
N ALA A 172 20.53 -3.23 -7.01
CA ALA A 172 20.83 -2.03 -7.82
C ALA A 172 22.02 -2.20 -8.80
N GLU A 173 22.48 -3.43 -9.03
CA GLU A 173 23.59 -3.78 -9.93
C GLU A 173 23.11 -4.40 -11.26
N ALA A 174 21.80 -4.44 -11.54
CA ALA A 174 21.23 -5.12 -12.70
C ALA A 174 20.63 -4.19 -13.79
N ILE A 175 21.17 -2.97 -13.98
CA ILE A 175 20.88 -2.12 -15.15
C ILE A 175 22.17 -1.55 -15.73
#